data_AF-A0A6I5VL95-F1
#
_entry.id   AF-A0A6I5VL95-F1
#
_cell.length_a   1.000
_cell.length_b   1.000
_cell.length_c   1.000
_cell.angle_alpha   90.00
_cell.angle_beta   90.00
_cell.angle_gamma   90.00
#
_symmetry.space_group_name_H-M   'P 1'
#
loop_
_entity.id
_entity.type
_entity.pdbx_description
1 polymer ?
#
loop_
_entity_poly.entity_id
_entity_poly.type
_entity_poly.pdbx_seq_one_letter_code
_entity_poly.pdbx_strand_id
1 'polypeptide(L)'
;MRRLMYWISTAAITAELGVGGIWDIARTAYVRDVVTHLGYPSYFLVLLGSWKIAGAVALLIPRRPLLKEWAYAGSFFTYSGAMVSHLASGYARGEVLLLAGFTALTVMSWALRPAGRRIARRQTELIIR
;
A
#
# COMPACT_ATOMS: atom_id res chain seq x y z
N MET A 1 -23.09 -3.50 -4.14
CA MET A 1 -21.85 -3.41 -4.96
C MET A 1 -20.67 -2.77 -4.23
N ARG A 2 -20.76 -1.51 -3.75
CA ARG A 2 -19.64 -0.77 -3.11
C ARG A 2 -18.88 -1.54 -2.01
N ARG A 3 -19.59 -2.24 -1.12
CA ARG A 3 -18.97 -3.02 -0.03
C ARG A 3 -18.15 -4.19 -0.55
N LEU A 4 -18.62 -4.86 -1.61
CA LEU A 4 -17.93 -5.99 -2.24
C LEU A 4 -16.64 -5.51 -2.90
N MET A 5 -16.72 -4.47 -3.73
CA MET A 5 -15.54 -3.87 -4.40
C MET A 5 -14.50 -3.38 -3.40
N TYR A 6 -14.94 -2.77 -2.30
CA TYR A 6 -14.07 -2.38 -1.19
C TYR A 6 -13.31 -3.58 -0.62
N TRP A 7 -14.00 -4.68 -0.31
CA TRP A 7 -13.34 -5.84 0.30
C TRP A 7 -12.43 -6.58 -0.68
N ILE A 8 -12.82 -6.69 -1.96
CA ILE A 8 -11.97 -7.27 -3.00
C ILE A 8 -10.66 -6.47 -3.13
N SER A 9 -10.76 -5.14 -3.30
CA SER A 9 -9.56 -4.28 -3.38
C SER A 9 -8.74 -4.32 -2.11
N THR A 10 -9.38 -4.25 -0.93
CA THR A 10 -8.68 -4.32 0.36
C THR A 10 -7.96 -5.65 0.55
N ALA A 11 -8.58 -6.77 0.17
CA ALA A 11 -7.98 -8.09 0.27
C ALA A 11 -6.76 -8.20 -0.66
N ALA A 12 -6.88 -7.74 -1.91
CA ALA A 12 -5.78 -7.77 -2.87
C ALA A 12 -4.57 -6.95 -2.40
N ILE A 13 -4.76 -5.69 -1.99
CA ILE A 13 -3.66 -4.86 -1.51
C ILE A 13 -3.07 -5.41 -0.21
N THR A 14 -3.90 -5.93 0.71
CA THR A 14 -3.40 -6.47 1.98
C THR A 14 -2.59 -7.75 1.75
N ALA A 15 -3.02 -8.60 0.81
CA ALA A 15 -2.29 -9.80 0.42
C ALA A 15 -0.93 -9.46 -0.18
N GLU A 16 -0.85 -8.47 -1.08
CA GLU A 16 0.44 -8.01 -1.63
C GLU A 16 1.33 -7.44 -0.53
N LEU A 17 0.81 -6.55 0.32
CA LEU A 17 1.60 -5.98 1.42
C LEU A 17 2.10 -7.06 2.39
N GLY A 18 1.27 -8.06 2.68
CA GLY A 18 1.62 -9.18 3.56
C GLY A 18 2.67 -10.09 2.93
N VAL A 19 2.37 -10.67 1.77
CA VAL A 19 3.25 -11.64 1.10
C VAL A 19 4.52 -10.95 0.58
N GLY A 20 4.38 -9.82 -0.11
CA GLY A 20 5.48 -9.01 -0.59
C GLY A 20 6.34 -8.49 0.56
N GLY A 21 5.72 -8.06 1.67
CA GLY A 21 6.45 -7.65 2.86
C GLY A 21 7.28 -8.78 3.48
N ILE A 22 6.74 -10.01 3.54
CA ILE A 22 7.48 -11.20 3.99
C ILE A 22 8.64 -11.48 3.05
N TRP A 23 8.42 -11.44 1.73
CA TRP A 23 9.49 -11.67 0.75
C TRP A 23 10.60 -10.63 0.85
N ASP A 24 10.25 -9.36 1.02
CA ASP A 24 11.17 -8.25 1.21
C ASP A 24 12.01 -8.45 2.49
N ILE A 25 11.39 -8.77 3.63
CA ILE A 25 12.10 -9.03 4.89
C ILE A 25 13.01 -10.27 4.78
N ALA A 26 12.50 -11.36 4.19
CA ALA A 26 13.27 -12.58 3.95
C ALA A 26 14.36 -12.39 2.89
N ARG A 27 14.34 -11.26 2.16
CA ARG A 27 15.21 -10.95 1.04
C ARG A 27 15.28 -12.11 0.05
N THR A 28 14.15 -12.59 -0.44
CA THR A 28 14.13 -13.70 -1.41
C THR A 28 14.97 -13.37 -2.66
N ALA A 29 15.40 -14.39 -3.41
CA ALA A 29 16.22 -14.17 -4.61
C ALA A 29 15.53 -13.22 -5.61
N TYR A 30 14.22 -13.36 -5.80
CA TYR A 30 13.42 -12.50 -6.67
C TYR A 30 13.48 -11.02 -6.26
N VAL A 31 13.14 -10.69 -5.01
CA VAL A 31 13.10 -9.27 -4.58
C VAL A 31 14.49 -8.66 -4.48
N ARG A 32 15.52 -9.46 -4.14
CA ARG A 32 16.93 -9.03 -4.18
C ARG A 32 17.33 -8.62 -5.59
N ASP A 33 17.05 -9.46 -6.57
CA ASP A 33 17.36 -9.18 -7.97
C ASP A 33 16.71 -7.88 -8.44
N VAL A 34 15.42 -7.70 -8.13
CA VAL A 34 14.67 -6.47 -8.46
C VAL A 34 15.34 -5.24 -7.83
N VAL A 35 15.57 -5.21 -6.52
CA VAL A 35 16.12 -4.01 -5.87
C VAL A 35 17.55 -3.70 -6.33
N THR A 36 18.36 -4.73 -6.63
CA THR A 36 19.72 -4.50 -7.15
C THR A 36 19.70 -3.88 -8.54
N HIS A 37 18.83 -4.34 -9.43
CA HIS A 37 18.68 -3.76 -10.76
C HIS A 37 18.09 -2.34 -10.72
N LEU A 38 17.24 -2.06 -9.73
CA LEU A 38 16.72 -0.71 -9.48
C LEU A 38 17.74 0.22 -8.78
N GLY A 39 18.91 -0.29 -8.39
CA GLY A 39 19.97 0.49 -7.74
C GLY A 39 19.76 0.75 -6.24
N TYR A 40 18.84 0.04 -5.60
CA TYR A 40 18.60 0.16 -4.16
C TYR A 40 19.53 -0.74 -3.33
N PRO A 41 19.97 -0.26 -2.16
CA PRO A 41 20.76 -1.07 -1.23
C PRO A 41 19.90 -2.16 -0.56
N SER A 42 20.52 -3.29 -0.20
CA SER A 42 19.80 -4.46 0.34
C SER A 42 19.07 -4.23 1.67
N TYR A 43 19.46 -3.23 2.46
CA TYR A 43 18.72 -2.86 3.68
C TYR A 43 17.33 -2.30 3.35
N PHE A 44 17.16 -1.70 2.18
CA PHE A 44 15.90 -1.10 1.73
C PHE A 44 14.76 -2.13 1.72
N LEU A 45 15.06 -3.39 1.35
CA LEU A 45 14.10 -4.49 1.40
C LEU A 45 13.56 -4.71 2.81
N VAL A 46 14.41 -4.80 3.83
CA VAL A 46 13.94 -5.07 5.20
C VAL A 46 13.14 -3.89 5.73
N LEU A 47 13.57 -2.66 5.42
CA LEU A 47 12.85 -1.44 5.77
C LEU A 47 11.45 -1.40 5.10
N LEU A 48 11.41 -1.54 3.77
CA LEU A 48 10.18 -1.50 2.98
C LEU A 48 9.24 -2.64 3.37
N GLY A 49 9.77 -3.85 3.49
CA GLY A 49 8.99 -5.02 3.88
C GLY A 49 8.37 -4.86 5.26
N SER A 50 9.12 -4.32 6.23
CA SER A 50 8.59 -4.01 7.56
C SER A 50 7.43 -3.01 7.51
N TRP A 51 7.54 -1.97 6.67
CA TRP A 51 6.45 -1.02 6.44
C TRP A 51 5.25 -1.64 5.74
N LYS A 52 5.47 -2.55 4.77
CA LYS A 52 4.38 -3.29 4.13
C LYS A 52 3.61 -4.15 5.13
N ILE A 53 4.29 -4.88 6.02
CA ILE A 53 3.64 -5.67 7.08
C ILE A 53 2.83 -4.77 8.02
N ALA A 54 3.41 -3.64 8.46
CA ALA A 54 2.68 -2.67 9.28
C ALA A 54 1.43 -2.13 8.57
N GLY A 55 1.53 -1.83 7.27
CA GLY A 55 0.41 -1.41 6.42
C GLY A 55 -0.68 -2.47 6.31
N ALA A 56 -0.31 -3.73 6.04
CA ALA A 56 -1.25 -4.84 5.97
C ALA A 56 -2.04 -5.01 7.28
N VAL A 57 -1.33 -4.98 8.41
CA VAL A 57 -1.94 -5.07 9.75
C VAL A 57 -2.90 -3.89 9.98
N ALA A 58 -2.48 -2.66 9.66
CA ALA A 58 -3.32 -1.46 9.81
C ALA A 58 -4.62 -1.50 8.96
N LEU A 59 -4.56 -2.07 7.75
CA LEU A 59 -5.73 -2.23 6.89
C LEU A 59 -6.74 -3.24 7.45
N LEU A 60 -6.27 -4.30 8.11
CA LEU A 60 -7.13 -5.35 8.68
C LEU A 60 -7.74 -4.98 10.03
N ILE A 61 -6.98 -4.32 10.91
CA ILE A 61 -7.44 -4.04 12.28
C ILE A 61 -8.74 -3.20 12.28
N PRO A 62 -9.75 -3.56 13.10
CA PRO A 62 -10.98 -2.79 13.21
C PRO A 62 -10.77 -1.44 13.91
N ARG A 63 -11.62 -0.45 13.61
CA ARG A 63 -11.77 0.82 14.35
C ARG A 63 -10.51 1.69 14.53
N ARG A 64 -9.50 1.58 13.66
CA ARG A 64 -8.31 2.45 13.65
C ARG A 64 -8.25 3.31 12.37
N PRO A 65 -9.11 4.34 12.21
CA PRO A 65 -9.21 5.09 10.95
C PRO A 65 -7.92 5.84 10.60
N LEU A 66 -7.22 6.42 11.58
CA LEU A 66 -5.95 7.12 11.33
C LEU A 66 -4.88 6.20 10.74
N LEU A 67 -4.67 5.01 11.34
CA LEU A 67 -3.70 4.03 10.82
C LEU A 67 -4.05 3.57 9.41
N LYS A 68 -5.34 3.52 9.06
CA LYS A 68 -5.77 3.19 7.69
C LYS A 68 -5.38 4.26 6.70
N GLU A 69 -5.55 5.55 7.03
CA GLU A 69 -5.10 6.64 6.15
C GLU A 69 -3.58 6.56 5.92
N TRP A 70 -2.80 6.27 6.96
CA TRP A 70 -1.35 6.05 6.85
C TRP A 70 -1.01 4.86 5.96
N ALA A 71 -1.71 3.74 6.14
CA ALA A 71 -1.51 2.55 5.32
C ALA A 71 -1.86 2.82 3.85
N TYR A 72 -2.98 3.49 3.57
CA TYR A 72 -3.37 3.84 2.20
C TYR A 72 -2.36 4.78 1.52
N ALA A 73 -1.90 5.81 2.22
CA ALA A 73 -0.87 6.72 1.71
C ALA A 73 0.45 5.97 1.47
N GLY A 74 0.89 5.15 2.43
CA GLY A 74 2.11 4.35 2.33
C GLY A 74 2.06 3.36 1.15
N SER A 75 0.96 2.64 0.97
CA SER A 75 0.77 1.75 -0.18
C SER A 75 0.80 2.51 -1.51
N PHE A 76 0.11 3.66 -1.58
CA PHE A 76 0.11 4.49 -2.78
C PHE A 76 1.54 4.93 -3.15
N PHE A 77 2.31 5.45 -2.19
CA PHE A 77 3.70 5.85 -2.43
C PHE A 77 4.61 4.66 -2.76
N THR A 78 4.38 3.50 -2.15
CA THR A 78 5.15 2.29 -2.46
C THR A 78 4.97 1.87 -3.91
N TYR A 79 3.72 1.73 -4.36
CA TYR A 79 3.43 1.26 -5.72
C TYR A 79 3.78 2.30 -6.78
N SER A 80 3.39 3.56 -6.59
CA SER A 80 3.73 4.63 -7.53
C SER A 80 5.23 4.90 -7.57
N GLY A 81 5.92 4.87 -6.43
CA GLY A 81 7.37 4.98 -6.35
C GLY A 81 8.07 3.85 -7.10
N ALA A 82 7.65 2.60 -6.89
CA ALA A 82 8.19 1.45 -7.62
C ALA A 82 7.98 1.59 -9.14
N MET A 83 6.81 2.08 -9.59
CA MET A 83 6.58 2.36 -11.01
C MET A 83 7.60 3.35 -11.57
N VAL A 84 7.82 4.45 -10.86
CA VAL A 84 8.80 5.47 -11.25
C VAL A 84 10.20 4.85 -11.30
N SER A 85 10.59 4.02 -10.34
CA SER A 85 11.89 3.35 -10.34
C SER A 85 12.08 2.40 -11.52
N HIS A 86 11.07 1.61 -11.88
CA HIS A 86 11.10 0.75 -13.07
C HIS A 86 11.20 1.56 -14.36
N LEU A 87 10.45 2.66 -14.47
CA LEU A 87 10.49 3.53 -15.65
C LEU A 87 11.84 4.25 -15.77
N ALA A 88 12.37 4.79 -14.67
CA ALA A 88 13.62 5.54 -14.64
C ALA A 88 14.86 4.66 -14.87
N SER A 89 14.88 3.45 -14.31
CA SER A 89 15.97 2.47 -14.55
C SER A 89 15.86 1.79 -15.92
N GLY A 90 14.66 1.76 -16.52
CA GLY A 90 14.37 0.98 -17.71
C GLY A 90 14.28 -0.53 -17.47
N TYR A 91 14.41 -0.99 -16.23
CA TYR A 91 14.37 -2.41 -15.86
C TYR A 91 12.93 -2.90 -15.63
N ALA A 92 12.63 -4.10 -16.11
CA ALA A 92 11.35 -4.79 -15.89
C ALA A 92 10.10 -3.91 -16.12
N ARG A 93 10.05 -3.16 -17.23
CA ARG A 93 8.93 -2.25 -17.56
C ARG A 93 7.55 -2.93 -17.58
N GLY A 94 7.49 -4.24 -17.76
CA GLY A 94 6.25 -5.02 -17.64
C GLY A 94 5.60 -4.94 -16.25
N GLU A 95 6.39 -4.74 -15.20
CA GLU A 95 5.90 -4.59 -13.81
C GLU A 95 5.09 -3.31 -13.61
N VAL A 96 5.28 -2.30 -14.47
CA VAL A 96 4.59 -1.00 -14.36
C VAL A 96 3.07 -1.16 -14.42
N LEU A 97 2.54 -2.06 -15.26
CA LEU A 97 1.11 -2.29 -15.36
C LEU A 97 0.54 -2.94 -14.09
N LEU A 98 1.28 -3.90 -13.53
CA LEU A 98 0.89 -4.55 -12.27
C LEU A 98 0.86 -3.55 -11.12
N LEU A 99 1.91 -2.73 -11.00
CA LEU A 99 2.02 -1.70 -9.98
C LEU A 99 0.97 -0.58 -10.16
N ALA A 100 0.63 -0.22 -11.40
CA ALA A 100 -0.48 0.70 -11.69
C ALA A 100 -1.81 0.10 -11.23
N GLY A 101 -2.02 -1.21 -11.45
CA GLY A 101 -3.16 -1.95 -10.96
C GLY A 101 -3.26 -1.89 -9.43
N PHE A 102 -2.18 -2.18 -8.70
CA PHE A 102 -2.17 -2.07 -7.24
C PHE A 102 -2.39 -0.64 -6.75
N THR A 103 -1.81 0.35 -7.42
CA THR A 103 -2.06 1.77 -7.11
C THR A 103 -3.56 2.10 -7.26
N ALA A 104 -4.19 1.67 -8.35
CA ALA A 104 -5.62 1.86 -8.59
C ALA A 104 -6.48 1.12 -7.55
N LEU A 105 -6.11 -0.12 -7.18
CA LEU A 105 -6.77 -0.87 -6.12
C LEU A 105 -6.65 -0.18 -4.76
N THR A 106 -5.51 0.43 -4.44
CA THR A 106 -5.32 1.21 -3.21
C THR A 106 -6.27 2.42 -3.19
N VAL A 107 -6.31 3.20 -4.27
CA VAL A 107 -7.21 4.37 -4.39
C VAL A 107 -8.67 3.94 -4.33
N MET A 108 -9.04 2.84 -5.01
CA MET A 108 -10.39 2.29 -4.99
C MET A 108 -10.78 1.81 -3.59
N SER A 109 -9.93 1.04 -2.91
CA SER A 109 -10.15 0.59 -1.53
C SER A 109 -10.34 1.80 -0.60
N TRP A 110 -9.47 2.80 -0.73
CA TRP A 110 -9.57 4.04 0.02
C TRP A 110 -10.91 4.73 -0.22
N ALA A 111 -11.27 5.04 -1.47
CA ALA A 111 -12.51 5.76 -1.81
C ALA A 111 -13.78 5.01 -1.36
N LEU A 112 -13.78 3.68 -1.51
CA LEU A 112 -14.92 2.82 -1.19
C LEU A 112 -15.01 2.43 0.29
N ARG A 113 -14.07 2.87 1.15
CA ARG A 113 -14.07 2.50 2.58
C ARG A 113 -15.37 2.90 3.30
N PRO A 114 -15.94 2.02 4.16
CA PRO A 114 -17.15 2.32 4.95
C PRO A 114 -16.97 3.47 5.94
N ALA A 115 -18.06 4.11 6.37
CA ALA A 115 -18.03 5.26 7.28
C ALA A 115 -17.27 4.98 8.60
N GLY A 116 -17.46 3.80 9.21
CA GLY A 116 -16.73 3.40 10.42
C GLY A 116 -15.22 3.17 10.25
N ARG A 117 -14.69 3.31 9.02
CA ARG A 117 -13.26 3.26 8.70
C ARG A 117 -12.71 4.60 8.21
N ARG A 118 -13.50 5.67 8.30
CA ARG A 118 -13.08 7.05 7.99
C ARG A 118 -12.79 7.79 9.28
N ILE A 119 -11.89 8.76 9.23
CA ILE A 119 -11.70 9.71 10.33
C ILE A 119 -12.99 10.51 10.48
N ALA A 120 -13.57 10.53 11.69
CA ALA A 120 -14.75 11.34 11.96
C ALA A 120 -14.37 12.83 11.83
N ARG A 121 -15.07 13.56 10.96
CA ARG A 121 -14.94 15.01 10.87
C ARG A 121 -15.61 15.59 12.12
N ARG A 122 -14.84 16.08 13.10
CA ARG A 122 -15.42 16.87 14.20
C ARG A 122 -16.07 18.10 13.56
N GLN A 123 -17.39 18.24 13.69
CA GLN A 123 -18.08 19.49 13.42
C GLN A 123 -17.80 20.43 14.60
N THR A 124 -16.76 21.25 14.49
CA THR A 124 -16.40 22.22 15.55
C THR A 124 -17.10 23.58 15.37
N GLU A 125 -18.10 23.70 14.49
CA GLU A 125 -18.69 25.00 14.12
C GLU A 125 -20.06 25.33 14.74
N LEU A 126 -20.68 24.45 15.54
CA LEU A 126 -22.05 24.67 16.04
C LEU A 126 -22.17 25.21 17.48
N ILE A 127 -21.06 25.56 18.15
CA ILE A 127 -21.11 26.00 19.58
C ILE A 127 -20.61 27.45 19.79
N ILE A 128 -20.13 28.14 18.76
CA ILE A 128 -19.62 29.54 18.88
C ILE A 128 -20.41 30.54 18.02
N ARG A 129 -21.69 30.27 17.76
CA ARG A 129 -22.64 31.26 17.19
C ARG A 129 -23.95 31.16 17.95
#